data_AF-A0A8S1E2L8-F1
#
_entry.id   AF-A0A8S1E2L8-F1
#
_cell.length_a   1.000
_cell.length_b   1.000
_cell.length_c   1.000
_cell.angle_alpha   90.00
_cell.angle_beta   90.00
_cell.angle_gamma   90.00
#
_symmetry.space_group_name_H-M   'P 1'
#
loop_
_entity.id
_entity.type
_entity.pdbx_description
1 polymer ?
#
loop_
_entity_poly.entity_id
_entity_poly.type
_entity_poly.pdbx_seq_one_letter_code
_entity_poly.pdbx_strand_id
1 'polypeptide(L)'
;MLLAFTRQMLVKPSSGPYFLSKPGYYNPEYKYIVEKLRNRRNGFFIDCGAFDGEDASVTLPMEMNLNWRGILVEPAPRNFFRLRLKNRKSWILPICMSTTTNSTLVSYLDSEMHSRIIDHDRASSNSYALKTICVPFHTIARAMGVKKVDFFKLDVQGAEMAILKTIDFNRVTIDVF
;
A
#
# COMPACT_ATOMS: atom_id res chain seq x y z
N MET A 1 7.08 15.00 14.33
CA MET A 1 6.50 15.65 13.14
C MET A 1 6.02 14.62 12.11
N LEU A 2 6.88 13.76 11.56
CA LEU A 2 6.50 12.78 10.52
C LEU A 2 5.35 11.84 10.91
N LEU A 3 5.37 11.26 12.12
CA LEU A 3 4.29 10.37 12.60
C LEU A 3 2.92 11.07 12.63
N ALA A 4 2.87 12.33 13.03
CA ALA A 4 1.63 13.11 13.07
C ALA A 4 1.12 13.39 11.65
N PHE A 5 2.03 13.76 10.74
CA PHE A 5 1.73 13.92 9.32
C PHE A 5 1.17 12.61 8.73
N THR A 6 1.82 11.47 8.94
CA THR A 6 1.34 10.16 8.45
C THR A 6 -0.07 9.86 8.97
N ARG A 7 -0.37 10.16 10.23
CA ARG A 7 -1.71 9.98 10.80
C ARG A 7 -2.77 10.90 10.17
N GLN A 8 -2.40 12.14 9.86
CA GLN A 8 -3.30 13.09 9.21
C GLN A 8 -3.62 12.69 7.76
N MET A 9 -2.69 12.02 7.08
CA MET A 9 -2.87 11.56 5.69
C MET A 9 -3.70 10.28 5.57
N LEU A 10 -3.97 9.57 6.67
CA LEU A 10 -4.79 8.35 6.65
C LEU A 10 -6.25 8.68 6.31
N VAL A 11 -6.73 8.12 5.20
CA VAL A 11 -8.16 8.09 4.89
C VAL A 11 -8.78 6.92 5.63
N LYS A 12 -9.86 7.18 6.36
CA LYS A 12 -10.56 6.17 7.15
C LYS A 12 -11.27 5.14 6.25
N PRO A 13 -11.43 3.89 6.71
CA PRO A 13 -12.28 2.90 6.08
C PRO A 13 -13.68 3.41 5.78
N SER A 14 -14.26 3.01 4.64
CA SER A 14 -15.63 3.34 4.30
C SER A 14 -16.63 2.54 5.14
N SER A 15 -17.68 3.19 5.64
CA SER A 15 -18.83 2.51 6.26
C SER A 15 -19.86 2.04 5.22
N GLY A 16 -19.86 2.60 4.00
CA GLY A 16 -20.83 2.28 2.93
C GLY A 16 -20.54 0.95 2.23
N PRO A 17 -21.46 0.42 1.40
CA PRO A 17 -21.24 -0.83 0.67
C PRO A 17 -20.04 -0.73 -0.28
N TYR A 18 -19.37 -1.86 -0.55
CA TYR A 18 -18.33 -1.93 -1.58
C TYR A 18 -18.88 -1.48 -2.94
N PHE A 19 -18.07 -0.75 -3.69
CA PHE A 19 -18.44 -0.27 -5.03
C PHE A 19 -17.43 -0.80 -6.06
N LEU A 20 -17.60 -2.09 -6.36
CA LEU A 20 -16.71 -2.90 -7.18
C LEU A 20 -17.16 -2.88 -8.64
N SER A 21 -16.20 -2.76 -9.56
CA SER A 21 -16.41 -2.75 -11.01
C SER A 21 -16.30 -4.14 -11.64
N LYS A 22 -15.54 -5.05 -11.03
CA LYS A 22 -15.23 -6.43 -11.45
C LYS A 22 -15.25 -7.39 -10.23
N PRO A 23 -16.37 -7.50 -9.49
CA PRO A 23 -16.44 -8.36 -8.32
C PRO A 23 -16.11 -9.82 -8.67
N GLY A 24 -15.27 -10.47 -7.86
CA GLY A 24 -14.85 -11.86 -8.07
C GLY A 24 -13.61 -12.06 -8.94
N TYR A 25 -13.12 -11.02 -9.61
CA TYR A 25 -11.85 -11.08 -10.36
C TYR A 25 -10.67 -10.65 -9.49
N TYR A 26 -10.14 -11.61 -8.72
CA TYR A 26 -9.01 -11.37 -7.81
C TYR A 26 -7.69 -11.89 -8.38
N ASN A 27 -6.59 -11.49 -7.73
CA ASN A 27 -5.28 -12.01 -8.04
C ASN A 27 -5.24 -13.55 -7.90
N PRO A 28 -4.68 -14.30 -8.88
CA PRO A 28 -4.51 -15.75 -8.77
C PRO A 28 -3.72 -16.21 -7.54
N GLU A 29 -2.81 -15.36 -7.03
CA GLU A 29 -1.98 -15.65 -5.85
C GLU A 29 -2.78 -15.69 -4.54
N TYR A 30 -4.00 -15.13 -4.51
CA TYR A 30 -4.81 -15.05 -3.30
C TYR A 30 -4.93 -16.38 -2.54
N LYS A 31 -5.22 -17.48 -3.26
CA LYS A 31 -5.37 -18.80 -2.64
C LYS A 31 -4.08 -19.27 -1.96
N TYR A 32 -2.95 -19.09 -2.64
CA TYR A 32 -1.64 -19.48 -2.14
C TYR A 32 -1.24 -18.66 -0.91
N ILE A 33 -1.46 -17.33 -0.94
CA ILE A 33 -1.15 -16.45 0.19
C ILE A 33 -2.01 -16.80 1.41
N VAL A 34 -3.32 -17.00 1.23
CA VAL A 34 -4.21 -17.39 2.34
C VAL A 34 -3.84 -18.76 2.92
N GLU A 35 -3.41 -19.71 2.09
CA GLU A 35 -2.92 -21.01 2.55
C GLU A 35 -1.64 -20.88 3.39
N LYS A 36 -0.67 -20.07 2.94
CA LYS A 36 0.55 -19.75 3.73
C LYS A 36 0.21 -19.11 5.08
N LEU A 37 -0.84 -18.29 5.10
CA LEU A 37 -1.40 -17.69 6.31
C LEU A 37 -2.33 -18.63 7.09
N ARG A 38 -2.40 -19.90 6.71
CA ARG A 38 -3.19 -20.97 7.36
C ARG A 38 -4.67 -20.62 7.45
N ASN A 39 -5.22 -20.01 6.41
CA ASN A 39 -6.62 -19.55 6.35
C ASN A 39 -7.01 -18.64 7.52
N ARG A 40 -6.05 -17.88 8.07
CA ARG A 40 -6.29 -16.96 9.19
C ARG A 40 -7.40 -15.97 8.84
N ARG A 41 -8.25 -15.68 9.83
CA ARG A 41 -9.26 -14.62 9.81
C ARG A 41 -8.84 -13.49 10.75
N ASN A 42 -9.39 -12.30 10.55
CA ASN A 42 -9.12 -11.12 11.38
C ASN A 42 -7.64 -10.69 11.38
N GLY A 43 -6.91 -10.93 10.28
CA GLY A 43 -5.52 -10.50 10.15
C GLY A 43 -5.39 -9.02 9.78
N PHE A 44 -4.17 -8.51 9.90
CA PHE A 44 -3.77 -7.16 9.50
C PHE A 44 -2.79 -7.18 8.33
N PHE A 45 -3.10 -6.49 7.24
CA PHE A 45 -2.21 -6.37 6.08
C PHE A 45 -1.70 -4.94 5.85
N ILE A 46 -0.55 -4.84 5.20
CA ILE A 46 -0.08 -3.63 4.52
C ILE A 46 0.03 -3.97 3.04
N ASP A 47 -0.68 -3.23 2.18
CA ASP A 47 -0.70 -3.42 0.73
C ASP A 47 -0.04 -2.20 0.09
N CYS A 48 1.19 -2.37 -0.38
CA CYS A 48 1.97 -1.32 -1.01
C CYS A 48 1.96 -1.49 -2.53
N GLY A 49 1.46 -0.45 -3.22
CA GLY A 49 1.06 -0.54 -4.63
C GLY A 49 -0.37 -1.09 -4.74
N ALA A 50 -1.31 -0.46 -4.02
CA ALA A 50 -2.70 -0.90 -3.99
C ALA A 50 -3.48 -0.63 -5.29
N PHE A 51 -2.90 0.15 -6.21
CA PHE A 51 -3.46 0.48 -7.52
C PHE A 51 -4.89 1.05 -7.39
N ASP A 52 -5.85 0.53 -8.16
CA ASP A 52 -7.24 0.97 -8.14
C ASP A 52 -8.08 0.34 -7.01
N GLY A 53 -7.46 -0.49 -6.16
CA GLY A 53 -8.10 -1.12 -5.02
C GLY A 53 -8.93 -2.36 -5.31
N GLU A 54 -8.97 -2.82 -6.56
CA GLU A 54 -9.81 -3.94 -6.96
C GLU A 54 -9.13 -4.87 -7.96
N ASP A 55 -8.65 -4.33 -9.07
CA ASP A 55 -8.08 -5.10 -10.17
C ASP A 55 -6.83 -5.85 -9.68
N ALA A 56 -6.84 -7.18 -9.88
CA ALA A 56 -5.78 -8.08 -9.40
C ALA A 56 -5.41 -7.88 -7.91
N SER A 57 -6.36 -7.46 -7.06
CA SER A 57 -6.10 -7.30 -5.62
C SER A 57 -6.05 -8.65 -4.91
N VAL A 58 -4.98 -8.87 -4.13
CA VAL A 58 -4.88 -10.00 -3.18
C VAL A 58 -5.65 -9.69 -1.89
N THR A 59 -5.67 -8.43 -1.47
CA THR A 59 -6.16 -8.03 -0.13
C THR A 59 -7.67 -7.77 -0.09
N LEU A 60 -8.29 -7.38 -1.21
CA LEU A 60 -9.75 -7.21 -1.32
C LEU A 60 -10.52 -8.48 -0.90
N PRO A 61 -10.24 -9.68 -1.45
CA PRO A 61 -10.93 -10.90 -1.01
C PRO A 61 -10.59 -11.30 0.43
N MET A 62 -9.40 -10.97 0.96
CA MET A 62 -9.08 -11.19 2.38
C MET A 62 -9.97 -10.32 3.28
N GLU A 63 -10.18 -9.06 2.89
CA GLU A 63 -11.05 -8.10 3.58
C GLU A 63 -12.50 -8.60 3.59
N MET A 64 -13.05 -8.99 2.43
CA MET A 64 -14.44 -9.43 2.29
C MET A 64 -14.72 -10.79 2.91
N ASN A 65 -13.84 -11.78 2.71
CA ASN A 65 -14.15 -13.17 3.02
C ASN A 65 -13.58 -13.63 4.37
N LEU A 66 -12.49 -13.00 4.81
CA LEU A 66 -11.74 -13.40 6.00
C LEU A 66 -11.75 -12.35 7.11
N ASN A 67 -12.49 -11.24 6.91
CA ASN A 67 -12.58 -10.12 7.85
C ASN A 67 -11.23 -9.49 8.19
N TRP A 68 -10.30 -9.49 7.23
CA TRP A 68 -9.02 -8.80 7.39
C TRP A 68 -9.22 -7.30 7.34
N ARG A 69 -8.32 -6.58 8.00
CA ARG A 69 -8.23 -5.11 7.92
C ARG A 69 -6.80 -4.75 7.54
N GLY A 70 -6.58 -3.55 7.03
CA GLY A 70 -5.22 -3.17 6.68
C GLY A 70 -5.11 -1.75 6.17
N ILE A 71 -4.00 -1.49 5.51
CA ILE A 71 -3.73 -0.20 4.87
C ILE A 71 -3.37 -0.43 3.41
N LEU A 72 -3.96 0.38 2.53
CA LEU A 72 -3.74 0.42 1.10
C LEU A 72 -2.88 1.66 0.80
N VAL A 73 -1.65 1.46 0.34
CA VAL A 73 -0.68 2.53 0.06
C VAL A 73 -0.61 2.73 -1.45
N GLU A 74 -1.02 3.91 -1.91
CA GLU A 74 -1.07 4.26 -3.33
C GLU A 74 -0.78 5.75 -3.53
N PRO A 75 0.43 6.12 -4.01
CA PRO A 75 0.81 7.51 -4.18
C PRO A 75 0.22 8.18 -5.43
N ALA A 76 -0.12 7.41 -6.48
CA ALA A 76 -0.50 7.97 -7.76
C ALA A 76 -1.93 8.54 -7.69
N PRO A 77 -2.15 9.85 -7.92
CA PRO A 77 -3.46 10.48 -7.74
C PRO A 77 -4.57 9.78 -8.48
N ARG A 78 -4.34 9.37 -9.74
CA ARG A 78 -5.36 8.69 -10.55
C ARG A 78 -5.81 7.37 -9.92
N ASN A 79 -4.85 6.56 -9.49
CA ASN A 79 -5.13 5.28 -8.84
C ASN A 79 -5.74 5.48 -7.46
N PHE A 80 -5.21 6.41 -6.66
CA PHE A 80 -5.78 6.79 -5.37
C PHE A 80 -7.24 7.22 -5.46
N PHE A 81 -7.61 8.03 -6.47
CA PHE A 81 -9.00 8.42 -6.66
C PHE A 81 -9.88 7.22 -7.02
N ARG A 82 -9.43 6.33 -7.90
CA ARG A 82 -10.14 5.09 -8.24
C ARG A 82 -10.31 4.17 -7.02
N LEU A 83 -9.24 3.97 -6.26
CA LEU A 83 -9.20 3.23 -4.99
C LEU A 83 -10.22 3.76 -3.99
N ARG A 84 -10.30 5.09 -3.83
CA ARG A 84 -11.24 5.73 -2.90
C ARG A 84 -12.69 5.47 -3.28
N LEU A 85 -13.00 5.35 -4.57
CA LEU A 85 -14.36 5.04 -5.05
C LEU A 85 -14.79 3.62 -4.71
N LYS A 86 -13.88 2.68 -4.45
CA LYS A 86 -14.22 1.26 -4.19
C LYS A 86 -14.87 1.00 -2.82
N ASN A 87 -14.90 1.99 -1.93
CA ASN A 87 -15.43 1.84 -0.57
C ASN A 87 -14.78 0.70 0.23
N ARG A 88 -13.46 0.54 0.11
CA ARG A 88 -12.68 -0.43 0.89
C ARG A 88 -12.88 -0.23 2.40
N LYS A 89 -12.79 -1.33 3.15
CA LYS A 89 -12.87 -1.40 4.62
C LYS A 89 -11.51 -1.28 5.30
N SER A 90 -10.48 -1.00 4.51
CA SER A 90 -9.12 -0.71 4.95
C SER A 90 -8.82 0.78 4.87
N TRP A 91 -7.83 1.22 5.64
CA TRP A 91 -7.33 2.58 5.55
C TRP A 91 -6.64 2.79 4.19
N ILE A 92 -6.66 4.01 3.68
CA ILE A 92 -5.89 4.39 2.49
C ILE A 92 -4.86 5.43 2.87
N LEU A 93 -3.64 5.32 2.33
CA LEU A 93 -2.56 6.27 2.58
C LEU A 93 -1.92 6.71 1.25
N PRO A 94 -2.15 7.96 0.80
CA PRO A 94 -1.70 8.45 -0.50
C PRO A 94 -0.25 8.92 -0.49
N ILE A 95 0.67 7.98 -0.25
CA ILE A 95 2.13 8.20 -0.17
C ILE A 95 2.85 7.00 -0.79
N CYS A 96 4.17 7.07 -0.95
CA CYS A 96 4.99 5.88 -1.25
C CYS A 96 5.68 5.31 0.00
N MET A 97 6.23 4.11 -0.15
CA MET A 97 7.11 3.49 0.84
C MET A 97 8.55 3.95 0.63
N SER A 98 9.24 4.37 1.69
CA SER A 98 10.62 4.84 1.58
C SER A 98 11.59 3.68 1.39
N THR A 99 12.55 3.87 0.49
CA THR A 99 13.73 3.01 0.28
C THR A 99 14.87 3.32 1.25
N THR A 100 14.66 4.30 2.15
CA THR A 100 15.60 4.66 3.22
C THR A 100 14.91 4.63 4.58
N THR A 101 15.68 4.72 5.66
CA THR A 101 15.14 4.83 7.03
C THR A 101 14.51 6.19 7.32
N ASN A 102 14.61 7.15 6.40
CA ASN A 102 14.05 8.50 6.51
C ASN A 102 12.93 8.72 5.48
N SER A 103 12.11 9.75 5.68
CA SER A 103 11.17 10.18 4.64
C SER A 103 11.89 10.92 3.52
N THR A 104 11.50 10.66 2.28
CA THR A 104 12.08 11.30 1.09
C THR A 104 10.98 11.91 0.22
N LEU A 105 11.28 12.98 -0.50
CA LEU A 105 10.43 13.50 -1.56
C LEU A 105 10.95 12.95 -2.88
N VAL A 106 10.11 12.23 -3.62
CA VAL A 106 10.50 11.60 -4.90
C VAL A 106 9.68 12.16 -6.05
N SER A 107 10.31 12.22 -7.22
CA SER A 107 9.63 12.47 -8.48
C SER A 107 9.30 11.14 -9.17
N TYR A 108 8.12 11.04 -9.78
CA TYR A 108 7.71 9.85 -10.51
C TYR A 108 6.88 10.22 -11.74
N LEU A 109 6.84 9.32 -12.71
CA LEU A 109 5.92 9.40 -13.84
C LEU A 109 4.71 8.51 -13.56
N ASP A 110 3.53 9.05 -13.80
CA ASP A 110 2.27 8.32 -13.70
C ASP A 110 1.74 8.03 -15.11
N SER A 111 1.55 6.75 -15.43
CA SER A 111 0.88 6.29 -16.65
C SER A 111 -0.42 5.58 -16.29
N GLU A 112 -1.28 5.30 -17.28
CA GLU A 112 -2.60 4.70 -16.99
C GLU A 112 -2.54 3.37 -16.23
N MET A 113 -1.44 2.63 -16.38
CA MET A 113 -1.27 1.30 -15.76
C MET A 113 -0.21 1.27 -14.67
N HIS A 114 0.84 2.10 -14.76
CA HIS A 114 1.98 2.01 -13.83
C HIS A 114 2.53 3.38 -13.47
N SER A 115 2.94 3.52 -12.21
CA SER A 115 3.71 4.65 -11.72
C SER A 115 5.16 4.21 -11.47
N ARG A 116 6.15 5.03 -11.89
CA ARG A 116 7.58 4.70 -11.73
C ARG A 116 8.39 5.89 -11.26
N ILE A 117 9.19 5.70 -10.21
CA ILE A 117 10.14 6.72 -9.73
C ILE A 117 11.16 7.04 -10.83
N ILE A 118 11.48 8.32 -10.96
CA ILE A 118 12.49 8.82 -11.90
C ILE A 118 13.56 9.63 -11.18
N ASP A 119 14.78 9.57 -11.69
CA ASP A 119 15.90 10.36 -11.17
C ASP A 119 15.71 11.85 -11.41
N HIS A 120 16.38 12.66 -10.60
CA HIS A 120 16.23 14.12 -10.56
C HIS A 120 16.45 14.78 -11.93
N ASP A 121 17.49 14.37 -12.68
CA ASP A 121 17.83 14.95 -13.99
C ASP A 121 16.75 14.68 -15.05
N ARG A 122 16.09 13.51 -14.96
CA ARG A 122 14.95 13.14 -15.81
C ARG A 122 13.66 13.84 -15.37
N ALA A 123 13.54 14.17 -14.09
CA ALA A 123 12.41 14.93 -13.58
C ALA A 123 12.47 16.40 -14.02
N SER A 124 13.65 17.02 -14.01
CA SER A 124 13.82 18.41 -14.47
C SER A 124 13.56 18.60 -15.96
N SER A 125 13.78 17.55 -16.77
CA SER A 125 13.53 17.58 -18.22
C SER A 125 12.10 17.19 -18.60
N ASN A 126 11.26 16.74 -17.66
CA ASN A 126 9.91 16.26 -17.94
C ASN A 126 8.86 17.07 -17.16
N SER A 127 8.13 17.94 -17.86
CA SER A 127 7.10 18.83 -17.29
C SER A 127 5.91 18.09 -16.63
N TYR A 128 5.80 16.78 -16.82
CA TYR A 128 4.72 15.94 -16.28
C TYR A 128 5.13 15.11 -15.05
N ALA A 129 6.33 15.30 -14.51
CA ALA A 129 6.77 14.59 -13.32
C ALA A 129 5.94 15.00 -12.09
N LEU A 130 5.29 14.02 -11.46
CA LEU A 130 4.58 14.20 -10.20
C LEU A 130 5.55 14.03 -9.03
N LYS A 131 5.21 14.61 -7.88
CA LYS A 131 5.97 14.47 -6.64
C LYS A 131 5.11 13.83 -5.56
N THR A 132 5.73 12.96 -4.76
CA THR A 132 5.09 12.37 -3.58
C THR A 132 6.11 12.17 -2.47
N ILE A 133 5.64 12.13 -1.23
CA ILE A 133 6.46 11.80 -0.08
C ILE A 133 6.50 10.28 0.08
N CYS A 134 7.68 9.71 0.27
CA CYS A 134 7.84 8.34 0.71
C CYS A 134 8.09 8.31 2.22
N VAL A 135 7.43 7.40 2.93
CA VAL A 135 7.54 7.26 4.37
C VAL A 135 8.07 5.86 4.72
N PRO A 136 9.00 5.73 5.68
CA PRO A 136 9.50 4.42 6.10
C PRO A 136 8.39 3.53 6.67
N PHE A 137 8.48 2.22 6.39
CA PHE A 137 7.56 1.20 6.88
C PHE A 137 7.23 1.34 8.37
N HIS A 138 8.25 1.53 9.22
CA HIS A 138 8.09 1.68 10.68
C HIS A 138 7.21 2.85 11.08
N THR A 139 7.26 3.94 10.31
CA THR A 139 6.43 5.11 10.61
C THR A 139 4.97 4.81 10.30
N ILE A 140 4.70 4.08 9.22
CA ILE A 140 3.34 3.62 8.86
C ILE A 140 2.82 2.64 9.91
N ALA A 141 3.61 1.63 10.28
CA ALA A 141 3.24 0.67 11.33
C ALA A 141 2.92 1.38 12.66
N ARG A 142 3.77 2.35 13.07
CA ARG A 142 3.53 3.17 14.28
C ARG A 142 2.32 4.09 14.16
N ALA A 143 2.04 4.63 12.96
CA ALA A 143 0.85 5.44 12.73
C ALA A 143 -0.42 4.62 12.96
N MET A 144 -0.41 3.36 12.52
CA MET A 144 -1.47 2.37 12.72
C MET A 144 -1.48 1.75 14.13
N GLY A 145 -0.45 1.99 14.94
CA GLY A 145 -0.32 1.39 16.28
C GLY A 145 -0.06 -0.11 16.28
N VAL A 146 0.43 -0.67 15.16
CA VAL A 146 0.68 -2.10 15.02
C VAL A 146 2.17 -2.42 15.19
N LYS A 147 2.46 -3.53 15.85
CA LYS A 147 3.80 -4.16 15.92
C LYS A 147 3.87 -5.49 15.18
N LYS A 148 2.72 -5.95 14.67
CA LYS A 148 2.59 -7.16 13.88
C LYS A 148 1.82 -6.85 12.61
N VAL A 149 2.36 -7.29 11.49
CA VAL A 149 1.70 -7.30 10.19
C VAL A 149 1.63 -8.76 9.75
N ASP A 150 0.43 -9.26 9.50
CA ASP A 150 0.27 -10.66 9.11
C ASP A 150 0.63 -10.86 7.64
N PHE A 151 0.35 -9.87 6.79
CA PHE A 151 0.71 -9.91 5.38
C PHE A 151 1.20 -8.54 4.88
N PHE A 152 2.40 -8.49 4.30
CA PHE A 152 2.93 -7.29 3.67
C PHE A 152 3.05 -7.49 2.16
N LYS A 153 2.01 -7.15 1.40
CA LYS A 153 2.07 -7.15 -0.07
C LYS A 153 2.93 -5.98 -0.52
N LEU A 154 4.01 -6.26 -1.21
CA LEU A 154 4.95 -5.25 -1.70
C LEU A 154 5.18 -5.42 -3.20
N ASP A 155 4.54 -4.56 -3.98
CA ASP A 155 4.69 -4.52 -5.44
C ASP A 155 4.65 -3.05 -5.85
N VAL A 156 5.86 -2.50 -5.97
CA VAL A 156 6.12 -1.05 -6.18
C VAL A 156 7.02 -0.83 -7.39
N GLN A 157 7.03 -1.80 -8.31
CA GLN A 157 7.66 -1.73 -9.62
C GLN A 157 9.18 -1.49 -9.54
N GLY A 158 9.89 -2.23 -8.67
CA GLY A 158 11.35 -2.36 -8.68
C GLY A 158 12.09 -1.84 -7.45
N ALA A 159 11.38 -1.30 -6.45
CA ALA A 159 11.97 -0.78 -5.20
C ALA A 159 11.84 -1.75 -4.00
N GLU A 160 11.32 -2.96 -4.22
CA GLU A 160 10.92 -3.90 -3.18
C GLU A 160 12.09 -4.26 -2.27
N MET A 161 13.21 -4.69 -2.85
CA MET A 161 14.41 -5.08 -2.09
C MET A 161 15.01 -3.90 -1.30
N ALA A 162 14.97 -2.69 -1.85
CA ALA A 162 15.47 -1.50 -1.17
C ALA A 162 14.60 -1.18 0.05
N ILE A 163 13.28 -1.29 -0.07
CA ILE A 163 12.35 -1.13 1.05
C ILE A 163 12.57 -2.20 2.12
N LEU A 164 12.65 -3.48 1.74
CA LEU A 164 12.83 -4.59 2.69
C LEU A 164 14.09 -4.43 3.53
N LYS A 165 15.18 -3.92 2.94
CA LYS A 165 16.44 -3.63 3.66
C LYS A 165 16.32 -2.54 4.72
N THR A 166 15.26 -1.72 4.70
CA THR A 166 15.02 -0.68 5.72
C THR A 166 14.23 -1.19 6.93
N ILE A 167 13.67 -2.40 6.84
CA ILE A 167 12.81 -2.95 7.90
C ILE A 167 13.70 -3.51 9.03
N ASP A 168 13.41 -3.05 10.24
CA ASP A 168 14.02 -3.50 11.49
C ASP A 168 13.07 -4.53 12.10
N PHE A 169 13.33 -5.79 11.79
CA PHE A 169 12.52 -6.93 12.22
C PHE A 169 12.57 -7.18 13.74
N ASN A 170 13.42 -6.46 14.49
CA ASN A 170 13.37 -6.48 15.96
C ASN A 170 12.22 -5.63 16.51
N ARG A 171 11.68 -4.68 15.73
CA ARG A 171 10.61 -3.76 16.15
C ARG A 171 9.23 -4.15 15.64
N VAL A 172 9.18 -4.94 14.57
CA VAL A 172 7.96 -5.35 13.89
C VAL A 172 8.10 -6.76 13.35
N THR A 173 7.06 -7.57 13.54
CA THR A 173 6.98 -8.91 12.96
C THR A 173 6.12 -8.88 11.70
N ILE A 174 6.59 -9.56 10.65
CA ILE A 174 5.86 -9.78 9.41
C ILE A 174 5.76 -11.28 9.18
N ASP A 175 4.56 -11.85 9.14
CA ASP A 175 4.38 -13.31 9.01
C ASP A 175 4.61 -13.77 7.55
N VAL A 176 4.10 -13.02 6.56
CA VAL A 176 4.27 -13.27 5.12
C VAL A 176 4.51 -11.94 4.38
N PHE A 177 5.43 -11.94 3.43
CA PHE A 177 5.68 -10.86 2.46
C PHE A 177 5.70 -11.43 1.05
#